data_AF-A0A959P644-F1
#
_entry.id   AF-A0A959P644-F1
#
_cell.length_a   1.000
_cell.length_b   1.000
_cell.length_c   1.000
_cell.angle_alpha   90.00
_cell.angle_beta   90.00
_cell.angle_gamma   90.00
#
_symmetry.space_group_name_H-M   'P 1'
#
loop_
_entity.id
_entity.type
_entity.pdbx_description
1 polymer ?
#
loop_
_entity_poly.entity_id
_entity_poly.type
_entity_poly.pdbx_seq_one_letter_code
_entity_poly.pdbx_strand_id
1 'polypeptide(L)'
;MKKLSKEEAASIATKPPGRSSVVRSYLLGMEVGDIILLEKKDWKQRKRKPSTYCRELERKSGRQWKCETALDGSGWVIERVK
;
A
#
# COMPACT_ATOMS: atom_id res chain seq x y z
N MET A 1 -14.12 9.84 -22.33
CA MET A 1 -14.84 9.14 -21.25
C MET A 1 -15.29 7.78 -21.79
N LYS A 2 -15.07 6.69 -21.04
CA LYS A 2 -15.48 5.33 -21.45
C LYS A 2 -16.58 4.85 -20.49
N LYS A 3 -17.67 4.30 -21.02
CA LYS A 3 -18.65 3.55 -20.21
C LYS A 3 -18.05 2.17 -19.92
N LEU A 4 -18.06 1.77 -18.66
CA LEU A 4 -17.63 0.45 -18.21
C LEU A 4 -18.86 -0.39 -17.87
N SER A 5 -18.83 -1.69 -18.20
CA SER A 5 -19.82 -2.64 -17.70
C SER A 5 -19.64 -2.88 -16.19
N LYS A 6 -20.64 -3.45 -15.50
CA LYS A 6 -20.51 -3.78 -14.06
C LYS A 6 -19.36 -4.77 -13.79
N GLU A 7 -19.11 -5.68 -14.72
CA GLU A 7 -18.04 -6.69 -14.63
C GLU A 7 -16.65 -6.06 -14.86
N GLU A 8 -16.54 -5.16 -15.83
CA GLU A 8 -15.33 -4.36 -16.05
C GLU A 8 -15.03 -3.45 -14.85
N ALA A 9 -16.07 -2.89 -14.23
CA ALA A 9 -15.94 -2.04 -13.05
C ALA A 9 -15.53 -2.83 -11.80
N ALA A 10 -16.00 -4.07 -11.64
CA ALA A 10 -15.63 -4.94 -10.52
C ALA A 10 -14.17 -5.40 -10.58
N SER A 11 -13.62 -5.55 -11.79
CA SER A 11 -12.21 -5.91 -12.01
C SER A 11 -11.24 -4.76 -11.77
N ILE A 12 -11.75 -3.52 -11.70
CA ILE A 12 -10.92 -2.34 -11.44
C ILE A 12 -10.87 -2.11 -9.94
N ALA A 13 -9.66 -2.19 -9.36
CA ALA A 13 -9.44 -1.80 -7.97
C ALA A 13 -9.80 -0.31 -7.79
N THR A 14 -10.97 -0.05 -7.19
CA THR A 14 -11.43 1.31 -6.93
C THR A 14 -11.02 1.74 -5.53
N LYS A 15 -10.55 2.98 -5.42
CA LYS A 15 -10.26 3.58 -4.12
C LYS A 15 -11.56 4.20 -3.58
N PRO A 16 -11.94 3.96 -2.32
CA PRO A 16 -13.06 4.69 -1.73
C PRO A 16 -12.80 6.21 -1.76
N PRO A 17 -13.84 7.02 -1.98
CA PRO A 17 -13.70 8.48 -2.03
C PRO A 17 -13.13 9.00 -0.71
N GLY A 18 -12.03 9.75 -0.77
CA GLY A 18 -11.37 10.31 0.41
C GLY A 18 -9.86 10.53 0.29
N ARG A 19 -9.24 10.98 1.38
CA ARG A 19 -7.80 11.31 1.50
C ARG A 19 -6.88 10.09 1.66
N SER A 20 -7.42 8.86 1.74
CA SER A 20 -6.59 7.64 1.84
C SER A 20 -5.69 7.49 0.61
N SER A 21 -4.39 7.26 0.74
CA SER A 21 -3.55 6.96 -0.43
C SER A 21 -3.81 5.54 -0.92
N VAL A 22 -3.52 5.26 -2.20
CA VAL A 22 -3.61 3.89 -2.75
C VAL A 22 -2.77 2.93 -1.89
N VAL A 23 -1.54 3.33 -1.56
CA VAL A 23 -0.63 2.58 -0.67
C VAL A 23 -1.27 2.29 0.69
N ARG A 24 -1.97 3.27 1.30
CA ARG A 24 -2.65 3.05 2.58
C ARG A 24 -3.74 1.99 2.48
N SER A 25 -4.56 2.07 1.43
CA SER A 25 -5.64 1.11 1.23
C SER A 25 -5.10 -0.30 1.01
N TYR A 26 -4.02 -0.46 0.25
CA TYR A 26 -3.33 -1.75 0.11
C TYR A 26 -2.78 -2.25 1.45
N LEU A 27 -2.02 -1.44 2.18
CA LEU A 27 -1.43 -1.86 3.47
C LEU A 27 -2.49 -2.26 4.50
N LEU A 28 -3.63 -1.58 4.54
CA LEU A 28 -4.75 -1.92 5.42
C LEU A 28 -5.60 -3.10 4.90
N GLY A 29 -5.49 -3.44 3.62
CA GLY A 29 -6.14 -4.62 3.04
C GLY A 29 -5.32 -5.90 3.19
N MET A 30 -4.02 -5.80 3.48
CA MET A 30 -3.14 -6.96 3.63
C MET A 30 -3.54 -7.86 4.79
N GLU A 31 -3.58 -9.16 4.51
CA GLU A 31 -3.69 -10.25 5.48
C GLU A 31 -2.31 -10.60 6.06
N VAL A 32 -2.27 -11.26 7.22
CA VAL A 32 -1.00 -11.65 7.86
C VAL A 32 -0.27 -12.64 6.97
N GLY A 33 1.00 -12.37 6.67
CA GLY A 33 1.82 -13.12 5.72
C GLY A 33 1.83 -12.53 4.30
N ASP A 34 0.97 -11.56 3.98
CA ASP A 34 1.02 -10.89 2.69
C ASP A 34 2.32 -10.09 2.54
N ILE A 35 2.89 -10.15 1.34
CA ILE A 35 4.09 -9.42 0.96
C ILE A 35 3.80 -8.63 -0.32
N ILE A 36 4.14 -7.35 -0.30
CA ILE A 36 4.05 -6.49 -1.48
C ILE A 36 5.40 -5.83 -1.80
N LEU A 37 5.64 -5.61 -3.08
CA LEU A 37 6.68 -4.70 -3.55
C LEU A 37 6.06 -3.32 -3.79
N LEU A 38 6.47 -2.33 -3.01
CA LEU A 38 6.16 -0.94 -3.23
C LEU A 38 7.27 -0.30 -4.08
N GLU A 39 7.01 -0.13 -5.37
CA GLU A 39 7.95 0.50 -6.28
C GLU A 39 8.16 2.00 -5.95
N LYS A 40 9.36 2.52 -6.27
CA LYS A 40 9.69 3.94 -6.09
C LYS A 40 8.71 4.89 -6.78
N LYS A 41 8.23 4.53 -7.98
CA LYS A 41 7.32 5.35 -8.79
C LYS A 41 5.94 5.54 -8.13
N ASP A 42 5.52 4.55 -7.35
CA ASP A 42 4.21 4.54 -6.69
C ASP A 42 4.26 5.26 -5.33
N TRP A 43 5.46 5.50 -4.80
CA TRP A 43 5.65 6.25 -3.57
C TRP A 43 5.60 7.77 -3.80
N LYS A 44 4.43 8.37 -3.55
CA LYS A 44 4.20 9.80 -3.77
C LYS A 44 4.60 10.70 -2.59
N GLN A 45 4.88 10.14 -1.41
CA GLN A 45 5.17 10.94 -0.22
C GLN A 45 6.67 11.26 -0.09
N ARG A 46 7.14 12.26 -0.85
CA ARG A 46 8.57 12.62 -0.91
C ARG A 46 9.24 12.94 0.44
N LYS A 47 8.48 13.42 1.43
CA LYS A 47 9.01 13.82 2.75
C LYS A 47 9.07 12.69 3.78
N ARG A 48 8.58 11.48 3.45
CA ARG A 48 8.48 10.37 4.40
C ARG A 48 8.96 9.09 3.73
N LYS A 49 9.67 8.24 4.46
CA LYS A 49 10.00 6.89 3.97
C LYS A 49 8.81 5.95 4.19
N PRO A 50 8.63 4.91 3.34
CA PRO A 50 7.59 3.91 3.56
C PRO A 50 7.67 3.25 4.94
N SER A 51 8.88 3.01 5.45
CA SER A 51 9.08 2.47 6.81
C SER A 51 8.53 3.38 7.90
N THR A 52 8.74 4.70 7.81
CA THR A 52 8.16 5.69 8.72
C THR A 52 6.63 5.70 8.62
N TYR A 53 6.11 5.54 7.41
CA TYR A 53 4.66 5.49 7.17
C TYR A 53 4.02 4.23 7.75
N CYS A 54 4.66 3.07 7.59
CA CYS A 54 4.22 1.82 8.20
C CYS A 54 4.13 1.99 9.72
N ARG A 55 5.19 2.47 10.38
CA ARG A 55 5.18 2.73 11.84
C ARG A 55 4.05 3.66 12.30
N GLU A 56 3.71 4.67 11.50
CA GLU A 56 2.56 5.54 11.80
C GLU A 56 1.22 4.78 11.72
N LEU A 57 1.06 3.91 10.71
CA LEU A 57 -0.10 3.05 10.59
C LEU A 57 -0.20 2.05 11.73
N GLU A 58 0.93 1.49 12.19
CA GLU A 58 0.98 0.53 13.28
C GLU A 58 0.36 1.13 14.55
N ARG A 59 0.82 2.34 14.91
CA ARG A 59 0.30 3.10 16.06
C ARG A 59 -1.19 3.38 16.00
N LYS A 60 -1.75 3.50 14.79
CA LYS A 60 -3.17 3.86 14.58
C LYS A 60 -4.09 2.66 14.49
N SER A 61 -3.59 1.51 14.04
CA SER A 61 -4.43 0.35 13.69
C SER A 61 -4.18 -0.89 14.56
N GLY A 62 -3.15 -0.88 15.42
CA GLY A 62 -2.78 -2.06 16.23
C GLY A 62 -2.13 -3.19 15.42
N ARG A 63 -1.78 -2.88 14.18
CA ARG A 63 -1.20 -3.74 13.16
C ARG A 63 0.32 -3.55 13.12
N GLN A 64 1.10 -4.51 12.61
CA GLN A 64 2.54 -4.46 12.38
C GLN A 64 2.94 -4.84 10.94
N TRP A 65 3.88 -4.10 10.37
CA TRP A 65 4.48 -4.39 9.07
C TRP A 65 6.01 -4.40 9.15
N LYS A 66 6.63 -5.39 8.52
CA LYS A 66 8.07 -5.36 8.25
C LYS A 66 8.28 -4.60 6.94
N CYS A 67 9.19 -3.62 6.93
CA CYS A 67 9.49 -2.85 5.74
C CYS A 67 11.00 -2.82 5.51
N GLU A 68 11.44 -3.36 4.38
CA GLU A 68 12.83 -3.50 3.98
C GLU A 68 13.05 -2.83 2.61
N THR A 69 14.27 -2.38 2.34
CA THR A 69 14.61 -1.80 1.03
C THR A 69 15.05 -2.94 0.12
N ALA A 70 14.50 -3.02 -1.09
CA ALA A 70 14.92 -4.01 -2.06
C ALA A 70 16.33 -3.70 -2.57
N LEU A 71 17.21 -4.71 -2.61
CA LEU A 71 18.63 -4.55 -2.97
C LEU A 71 18.83 -4.19 -4.44
N ASP A 72 17.90 -4.58 -5.30
CA ASP A 72 17.85 -4.20 -6.72
C ASP A 72 17.49 -2.72 -6.95
N GLY A 73 17.12 -2.00 -5.89
CA GLY A 73 16.71 -0.61 -5.96
C GLY A 73 15.32 -0.38 -6.55
N SER A 74 14.50 -1.43 -6.75
CA SER A 74 13.13 -1.33 -7.25
C SER A 74 12.21 -0.55 -6.30
N GLY A 75 12.47 -0.62 -5.01
CA GLY A 75 11.72 0.10 -3.98
C GLY A 75 11.82 -0.55 -2.61
N TRP A 76 10.67 -0.86 -2.03
CA TRP A 76 10.57 -1.39 -0.67
C TRP A 76 9.69 -2.64 -0.64
N VAL A 77 10.16 -3.66 0.04
CA VAL A 77 9.38 -4.87 0.34
C VAL A 77 8.66 -4.63 1.66
N ILE A 78 7.35 -4.84 1.66
CA ILE A 78 6.51 -4.67 2.86
C ILE A 78 5.77 -5.96 3.11
N GLU A 79 5.94 -6.52 4.30
CA GLU A 79 5.28 -7.74 4.78
C GLU A 79 4.37 -7.41 5.96
N ARG A 80 3.18 -8.00 5.97
CA ARG A 80 2.24 -7.90 7.09
C ARG A 80 2.56 -8.98 8.12
N VAL A 81 3.06 -8.59 9.30
CA VAL A 81 3.51 -9.56 10.32
C VAL A 81 2.50 -9.79 11.46
N LYS A 82 1.62 -8.82 11.76
CA LYS A 82 0.60 -8.97 12.82
C LYS A 82 -0.55 -8.02 12.65
#